data_AF-A0A519UFP1-F1
#
_entry.id   AF-A0A519UFP1-F1
#
_cell.length_a   1.000
_cell.length_b   1.000
_cell.length_c   1.000
_cell.angle_alpha   90.00
_cell.angle_beta   90.00
_cell.angle_gamma   90.00
#
_symmetry.space_group_name_H-M   'P 1'
#
loop_
_entity.id
_entity.type
_entity.pdbx_description
1 polymer ?
#
loop_
_entity_poly.entity_id
_entity_poly.type
_entity_poly.pdbx_seq_one_letter_code
_entity_poly.pdbx_strand_id
1 'polypeptide(L)'
;MVETFFKVYPLLIKEYNDTAAREVNFVIDTGYKGVAATARRKIMYSPVYFKQHPGDIDVVTHELMHVIQSYRRRSGPGWLTEGIADFVRYKFGIDNPGAGWTLPEYKSTQSYTNSYRITARFLAWIENQGNKGLVKKLDAALRGGTYTDAIWKAETGKTLDELWKAYSENPVL
;
A
#
# COMPACT_ATOMS: atom_id res chain seq x y z
N MET A 1 -4.84 -14.57 9.92
CA MET A 1 -3.47 -14.06 9.65
C MET A 1 -2.63 -15.03 8.82
N VAL A 2 -2.30 -16.23 9.31
CA VAL A 2 -1.46 -17.20 8.56
C VAL A 2 -2.11 -17.62 7.23
N GLU A 3 -3.43 -17.87 7.22
CA GLU A 3 -4.14 -18.17 5.97
C GLU A 3 -4.09 -17.02 4.96
N THR A 4 -4.22 -15.78 5.43
CA THR A 4 -4.10 -14.57 4.60
C THR A 4 -2.72 -14.52 3.94
N PHE A 5 -1.66 -14.82 4.67
CA PHE A 5 -0.30 -14.91 4.12
C PHE A 5 -0.21 -15.88 2.95
N PHE A 6 -0.65 -17.13 3.13
CA PHE A 6 -0.53 -18.15 2.08
C PHE A 6 -1.41 -17.87 0.86
N LYS A 7 -2.52 -17.14 1.02
CA LYS A 7 -3.38 -16.71 -0.10
C LYS A 7 -2.81 -15.51 -0.85
N VAL A 8 -2.31 -14.51 -0.13
CA VAL A 8 -1.96 -13.19 -0.70
C VAL A 8 -0.50 -13.10 -1.11
N TYR A 9 0.43 -13.55 -0.28
CA TYR A 9 1.84 -13.28 -0.49
C TYR A 9 2.42 -13.86 -1.80
N PRO A 10 2.04 -15.08 -2.24
CA PRO A 10 2.46 -15.58 -3.55
C PRO A 10 2.00 -14.70 -4.72
N LEU A 11 0.82 -14.06 -4.60
CA LEU A 11 0.31 -13.14 -5.60
C LEU A 11 1.17 -11.87 -5.64
N LEU A 12 1.53 -11.32 -4.48
CA LEU A 12 2.34 -10.10 -4.42
C LEU A 12 3.78 -10.34 -4.91
N ILE A 13 4.38 -11.48 -4.57
CA ILE A 13 5.68 -11.91 -5.12
C ILE A 13 5.62 -11.91 -6.65
N LYS A 14 4.61 -12.56 -7.24
CA LYS A 14 4.46 -12.66 -8.69
C LYS A 14 4.22 -11.30 -9.35
N GLU A 15 3.41 -10.46 -8.71
CA GLU A 15 2.93 -9.20 -9.28
C GLU A 15 3.95 -8.05 -9.17
N TYR A 16 4.75 -8.03 -8.11
CA TYR A 16 5.63 -6.90 -7.76
C TYR A 16 7.11 -7.29 -7.67
N ASN A 17 7.47 -8.33 -6.92
CA ASN A 17 8.88 -8.64 -6.63
C ASN A 17 9.14 -10.15 -6.51
N ASP A 18 9.54 -10.78 -7.60
CA ASP A 18 9.83 -12.22 -7.67
C ASP A 18 11.03 -12.63 -6.80
N THR A 19 11.93 -11.69 -6.48
CA THR A 19 13.08 -11.91 -5.58
C THR A 19 12.79 -11.65 -4.09
N ALA A 20 11.56 -11.26 -3.73
CA ALA A 20 11.22 -10.99 -2.34
C ALA A 20 11.39 -12.22 -1.44
N ALA A 21 11.66 -11.97 -0.16
CA ALA A 21 11.89 -13.02 0.84
C ALA A 21 10.73 -14.02 0.86
N ARG A 22 11.04 -15.32 0.86
CA ARG A 22 10.03 -16.40 0.89
C ARG A 22 9.54 -16.74 2.30
N GLU A 23 10.25 -16.27 3.31
CA GLU A 23 9.91 -16.45 4.72
C GLU A 23 9.64 -15.09 5.37
N VAL A 24 8.55 -15.03 6.13
CA VAL A 24 8.11 -13.85 6.88
C VAL A 24 7.77 -14.27 8.31
N ASN A 25 8.30 -13.54 9.28
CA ASN A 25 8.16 -13.82 10.70
C ASN A 25 7.05 -12.95 11.30
N PHE A 26 5.94 -13.57 11.70
CA PHE A 26 4.84 -12.87 12.37
C PHE A 26 5.10 -12.89 13.87
N VAL A 27 5.08 -11.71 14.48
CA VAL A 27 5.34 -11.55 15.91
C VAL A 27 4.17 -10.83 16.54
N ILE A 28 3.59 -11.44 17.58
CA ILE A 28 2.59 -10.81 18.42
C ILE A 28 3.34 -10.08 19.53
N ASP A 29 3.28 -8.76 19.53
CA ASP A 29 4.02 -7.92 20.47
C ASP A 29 3.04 -7.18 21.38
N THR A 30 2.98 -7.58 22.65
CA THR A 30 2.09 -6.99 23.66
C THR A 30 2.49 -5.57 24.06
N GLY A 31 3.74 -5.14 23.80
CA GLY A 31 4.21 -3.78 24.03
C GLY A 31 3.95 -2.84 22.84
N TYR A 32 3.56 -3.37 21.68
CA TYR A 32 3.34 -2.58 20.48
C TYR A 32 1.98 -1.86 20.51
N LYS A 33 2.03 -0.53 20.37
CA LYS A 33 0.87 0.37 20.54
C LYS A 33 0.14 0.73 19.23
N GLY A 34 0.73 0.39 18.07
CA GLY A 34 0.12 0.62 16.76
C GLY A 34 -0.80 -0.53 16.35
N VAL A 35 -1.13 -0.59 15.05
CA VAL A 35 -1.89 -1.71 14.46
C VAL A 35 -0.95 -2.86 14.13
N ALA A 36 0.00 -2.59 13.24
CA ALA A 36 1.11 -3.47 12.90
C ALA A 36 2.31 -2.64 12.40
N ALA A 37 3.48 -3.27 12.31
CA ALA A 37 4.65 -2.67 11.68
C ALA A 37 5.58 -3.73 11.10
N THR A 38 6.07 -3.47 9.89
CA THR A 38 7.04 -4.31 9.21
C THR A 38 8.46 -3.75 9.31
N ALA A 39 9.40 -4.62 9.68
CA ALA A 39 10.82 -4.36 9.59
C ALA A 39 11.52 -5.57 8.95
N ARG A 40 12.07 -5.37 7.75
CA ARG A 40 12.68 -6.44 6.93
C ARG A 40 11.65 -7.55 6.66
N ARG A 41 11.84 -8.73 7.28
CA ARG A 41 10.97 -9.90 7.15
C ARG A 41 10.13 -10.13 8.41
N LYS A 42 10.23 -9.27 9.42
CA LYS A 42 9.48 -9.38 10.67
C LYS A 42 8.30 -8.43 10.61
N ILE A 43 7.10 -8.94 10.83
CA ILE A 43 5.89 -8.16 10.98
C ILE A 43 5.43 -8.28 12.43
N MET A 44 5.33 -7.14 13.11
CA MET A 44 4.81 -7.05 14.47
C MET A 44 3.33 -6.69 14.40
N TYR A 45 2.49 -7.43 15.11
CA TYR A 45 1.05 -7.21 15.20
C TYR A 45 0.64 -6.92 16.64
N SER A 46 -0.24 -5.93 16.83
CA SER A 46 -0.75 -5.60 18.16
C SER A 46 -1.87 -6.56 18.58
N PRO A 47 -1.71 -7.36 19.64
CA PRO A 47 -2.78 -8.21 20.13
C PRO A 47 -3.98 -7.40 20.66
N VAL A 48 -3.76 -6.17 21.12
CA VAL A 48 -4.83 -5.28 21.58
C VAL A 48 -5.73 -4.88 20.42
N TYR A 49 -5.13 -4.51 19.28
CA TYR A 49 -5.87 -4.16 18.07
C TYR A 49 -6.71 -5.33 17.57
N PHE A 50 -6.12 -6.51 17.40
CA PHE A 50 -6.82 -7.68 16.87
C PHE A 50 -7.88 -8.25 17.82
N LYS A 51 -7.77 -7.99 19.14
CA LYS A 51 -8.86 -8.30 20.06
C LYS A 51 -10.09 -7.44 19.81
N GLN A 52 -9.90 -6.18 19.39
CA GLN A 52 -10.97 -5.24 19.08
C GLN A 52 -11.48 -5.38 17.64
N HIS A 53 -10.62 -5.79 16.73
CA HIS A 53 -10.89 -5.93 15.30
C HIS A 53 -10.51 -7.35 14.80
N PRO A 54 -11.15 -8.41 15.32
CA PRO A 54 -10.74 -9.79 15.03
C PRO A 54 -10.89 -10.18 13.55
N GLY A 55 -11.75 -9.48 12.81
CA GLY A 55 -11.95 -9.67 11.37
C GLY A 55 -10.99 -8.91 10.47
N ASP A 56 -10.17 -7.98 10.98
CA ASP A 56 -9.27 -7.17 10.13
C ASP A 56 -7.98 -7.92 9.75
N ILE A 57 -8.15 -9.05 9.08
CA ILE A 57 -7.06 -9.90 8.61
C ILE A 57 -6.23 -9.25 7.51
N ASP A 58 -6.75 -8.22 6.83
CA ASP A 58 -6.11 -7.55 5.70
C ASP A 58 -5.06 -6.51 6.08
N VAL A 59 -4.91 -6.22 7.38
CA VAL A 59 -3.67 -5.66 7.93
C VAL A 59 -2.47 -6.51 7.48
N VAL A 60 -2.62 -7.83 7.38
CA VAL A 60 -1.56 -8.71 6.87
C VAL A 60 -1.19 -8.35 5.43
N THR A 61 -2.16 -8.08 4.56
CA THR A 61 -1.92 -7.72 3.16
C THR A 61 -1.12 -6.42 3.04
N HIS A 62 -1.46 -5.41 3.84
CA HIS A 62 -0.70 -4.15 3.92
C HIS A 62 0.75 -4.41 4.33
N GLU A 63 0.96 -5.11 5.45
CA GLU A 63 2.30 -5.36 5.99
C GLU A 63 3.16 -6.25 5.08
N LEU A 64 2.54 -7.21 4.41
CA LEU A 64 3.24 -8.03 3.42
C LEU A 64 3.74 -7.20 2.23
N MET A 65 3.01 -6.14 1.84
CA MET A 65 3.51 -5.23 0.83
C MET A 65 4.81 -4.56 1.28
N HIS A 66 4.97 -4.19 2.55
CA HIS A 66 6.25 -3.67 3.03
C HIS A 66 7.42 -4.67 2.93
N VAL A 67 7.14 -5.98 3.06
CA VAL A 67 8.16 -7.02 2.80
C VAL A 67 8.52 -7.09 1.31
N ILE A 68 7.54 -6.98 0.42
CA ILE A 68 7.74 -6.93 -1.03
C ILE A 68 8.55 -5.70 -1.44
N GLN A 69 8.17 -4.55 -0.90
CA GLN A 69 8.82 -3.27 -1.12
C GLN A 69 10.29 -3.36 -0.70
N SER A 70 10.59 -3.74 0.54
CA SER A 70 11.98 -3.81 1.05
C SER A 70 12.84 -2.60 0.63
N TYR A 71 12.22 -1.41 0.59
CA TYR A 71 12.83 -0.20 0.04
C TYR A 71 14.12 0.17 0.80
N ARG A 72 15.09 0.73 0.08
CA ARG A 72 16.30 1.26 0.70
C ARG A 72 15.97 2.55 1.45
N ARG A 73 16.80 2.89 2.44
CA ARG A 73 16.64 4.16 3.17
C ARG A 73 16.70 5.32 2.17
N ARG A 74 15.69 6.21 2.22
CA ARG A 74 15.53 7.35 1.29
C ARG A 74 15.28 6.96 -0.18
N SER A 75 14.69 5.78 -0.44
CA SER A 75 14.25 5.38 -1.78
C SER A 75 13.18 6.29 -2.39
N GLY A 76 12.41 7.00 -1.55
CA GLY A 76 11.36 7.91 -1.97
C GLY A 76 10.54 8.40 -0.77
N PRO A 77 9.43 9.09 -1.02
CA PRO A 77 8.62 9.67 0.05
C PRO A 77 7.84 8.61 0.81
N GLY A 78 7.79 8.74 2.14
CA GLY A 78 7.08 7.80 3.02
C GLY A 78 5.58 7.70 2.71
N TRP A 79 4.94 8.80 2.28
CA TRP A 79 3.52 8.79 1.94
C TRP A 79 3.20 7.84 0.79
N LEU A 80 4.11 7.70 -0.17
CA LEU A 80 3.93 6.82 -1.31
C LEU A 80 4.17 5.36 -0.89
N THR A 81 5.13 5.10 -0.01
CA THR A 81 5.36 3.77 0.58
C THR A 81 4.10 3.22 1.23
N GLU A 82 3.49 4.00 2.12
CA GLU A 82 2.24 3.64 2.81
C GLU A 82 1.04 3.58 1.85
N GLY A 83 0.95 4.52 0.92
CA GLY A 83 -0.12 4.56 -0.08
C GLY A 83 -0.12 3.34 -1.00
N ILE A 84 1.05 2.86 -1.41
CA ILE A 84 1.19 1.63 -2.20
C ILE A 84 0.76 0.41 -1.38
N ALA A 85 1.12 0.35 -0.09
CA ALA A 85 0.70 -0.76 0.78
C ALA A 85 -0.82 -0.84 0.93
N ASP A 86 -1.50 0.30 1.13
CA ASP A 86 -2.97 0.34 1.18
C ASP A 86 -3.63 0.15 -0.19
N PHE A 87 -3.00 0.56 -1.29
CA PHE A 87 -3.49 0.23 -2.64
C PHE A 87 -3.47 -1.29 -2.87
N VAL A 88 -2.39 -1.96 -2.43
CA VAL A 88 -2.29 -3.41 -2.50
C VAL A 88 -3.31 -4.08 -1.60
N ARG A 89 -3.54 -3.56 -0.38
CA ARG A 89 -4.65 -4.01 0.48
C ARG A 89 -6.01 -3.85 -0.19
N TYR A 90 -6.26 -2.73 -0.87
CA TYR A 90 -7.50 -2.52 -1.61
C TYR A 90 -7.70 -3.58 -2.72
N LYS A 91 -6.64 -3.89 -3.47
CA LYS A 91 -6.70 -4.80 -4.63
C LYS A 91 -6.66 -6.30 -4.26
N PHE A 92 -5.91 -6.67 -3.21
CA PHE A 92 -5.61 -8.06 -2.85
C PHE A 92 -6.15 -8.47 -1.47
N GLY A 93 -6.82 -7.57 -0.75
CA GLY A 93 -7.47 -7.89 0.51
C GLY A 93 -8.52 -8.99 0.35
N ILE A 94 -8.62 -9.86 1.34
CA ILE A 94 -9.54 -11.00 1.38
C ILE A 94 -10.91 -10.58 1.90
N ASP A 95 -10.95 -9.71 2.92
CA ASP A 95 -12.18 -9.36 3.65
C ASP A 95 -12.17 -7.91 4.15
N ASN A 96 -11.78 -6.98 3.28
CA ASN A 96 -11.90 -5.54 3.58
C ASN A 96 -13.32 -5.15 4.04
N PRO A 97 -14.43 -5.62 3.41
CA PRO A 97 -15.78 -5.33 3.89
C PRO A 97 -16.08 -5.86 5.29
N GLY A 98 -15.68 -7.09 5.62
CA GLY A 98 -15.85 -7.66 6.96
C GLY A 98 -15.06 -6.93 8.04
N ALA A 99 -13.93 -6.31 7.66
CA ALA A 99 -13.16 -5.41 8.52
C ALA A 99 -13.75 -3.98 8.62
N GLY A 100 -14.79 -3.65 7.83
CA GLY A 100 -15.26 -2.27 7.69
C GLY A 100 -14.23 -1.32 7.05
N TRP A 101 -13.23 -1.87 6.36
CA TRP A 101 -12.18 -1.10 5.72
C TRP A 101 -12.56 -0.73 4.29
N THR A 102 -12.46 0.56 3.96
CA THR A 102 -12.74 1.09 2.63
C THR A 102 -11.78 2.21 2.27
N LEU A 103 -11.64 2.46 0.97
CA LEU A 103 -11.04 3.69 0.48
C LEU A 103 -11.97 4.87 0.78
N PRO A 104 -11.53 5.91 1.51
CA PRO A 104 -12.40 7.01 1.91
C PRO A 104 -12.71 7.92 0.73
N GLU A 105 -13.93 8.42 0.62
CA GLU A 105 -14.26 9.46 -0.37
C GLU A 105 -13.33 10.67 -0.27
N TYR A 106 -13.11 11.30 -1.44
CA TYR A 106 -12.32 12.51 -1.54
C TYR A 106 -12.89 13.63 -0.67
N LYS A 107 -12.00 14.39 -0.01
CA LYS A 107 -12.32 15.63 0.69
C LYS A 107 -11.28 16.69 0.35
N SER A 108 -11.71 17.95 0.22
CA SER A 108 -10.82 19.08 -0.08
C SER A 108 -9.71 19.33 0.96
N THR A 109 -9.85 18.78 2.16
CA THR A 109 -8.83 18.83 3.22
C THR A 109 -7.72 17.77 3.04
N GLN A 110 -7.83 16.91 2.03
CA GLN A 110 -6.87 15.84 1.75
C GLN A 110 -5.79 16.29 0.75
N SER A 111 -4.68 15.56 0.75
CA SER A 111 -3.56 15.65 -0.20
C SER A 111 -3.04 14.25 -0.50
N TYR A 112 -2.42 14.05 -1.67
CA TYR A 112 -1.70 12.82 -2.01
C TYR A 112 -0.63 12.46 -0.98
N THR A 113 -0.16 13.42 -0.18
CA THR A 113 0.83 13.22 0.89
C THR A 113 0.26 12.68 2.20
N ASN A 114 -1.06 12.49 2.32
CA ASN A 114 -1.68 11.98 3.56
C ASN A 114 -1.46 10.48 3.82
N SER A 115 -0.77 9.78 2.92
CA SER A 115 -0.43 8.35 3.06
C SER A 115 -1.68 7.45 3.04
N TYR A 116 -1.46 6.16 3.27
CA TYR A 116 -2.49 5.16 3.55
C TYR A 116 -3.65 5.22 2.55
N ARG A 117 -4.87 4.98 3.01
CA ARG A 117 -6.10 4.91 2.20
C ARG A 117 -6.36 6.12 1.31
N ILE A 118 -5.91 7.32 1.72
CA ILE A 118 -6.09 8.55 0.91
C ILE A 118 -5.22 8.47 -0.34
N THR A 119 -3.93 8.22 -0.15
CA THR A 119 -3.00 8.01 -1.27
C THR A 119 -3.39 6.78 -2.09
N ALA A 120 -3.79 5.68 -1.44
CA ALA A 120 -4.23 4.46 -2.11
C ALA A 120 -5.42 4.69 -3.04
N ARG A 121 -6.40 5.48 -2.60
CA ARG A 121 -7.57 5.83 -3.42
C ARG A 121 -7.17 6.66 -4.64
N PHE A 122 -6.27 7.60 -4.46
CA PHE A 122 -5.72 8.38 -5.57
C PHE A 122 -4.97 7.49 -6.57
N LEU A 123 -4.14 6.54 -6.10
CA LEU A 123 -3.49 5.56 -6.96
C LEU A 123 -4.50 4.70 -7.74
N ALA A 124 -5.56 4.23 -7.07
CA ALA A 124 -6.65 3.48 -7.72
C ALA A 124 -7.37 4.30 -8.79
N TRP A 125 -7.66 5.56 -8.50
CA TRP A 125 -8.23 6.47 -9.47
C TRP A 125 -7.33 6.63 -10.71
N ILE A 126 -6.02 6.84 -10.53
CA ILE A 126 -5.10 7.00 -11.68
C ILE A 126 -5.08 5.75 -12.57
N GLU A 127 -5.04 4.55 -11.98
CA GLU A 127 -5.09 3.30 -12.75
C GLU A 127 -6.44 3.13 -13.48
N ASN A 128 -7.55 3.53 -12.86
CA ASN A 128 -8.88 3.51 -13.48
C ASN A 128 -9.04 4.53 -14.62
N GLN A 129 -8.32 5.66 -14.56
CA GLN A 129 -8.24 6.66 -15.63
C GLN A 129 -7.28 6.27 -16.77
N GLY A 130 -7.00 4.98 -16.94
CA GLY A 130 -6.26 4.45 -18.10
C GLY A 130 -4.77 4.21 -17.87
N ASN A 131 -4.22 4.48 -16.68
CA ASN A 131 -2.80 4.29 -16.37
C ASN A 131 -2.54 2.97 -15.62
N LYS A 132 -3.16 1.87 -16.09
CA LYS A 132 -3.04 0.54 -15.46
C LYS A 132 -1.57 0.14 -15.29
N GLY A 133 -1.21 -0.31 -14.10
CA GLY A 133 0.16 -0.75 -13.78
C GLY A 133 1.10 0.39 -13.35
N LEU A 134 0.62 1.63 -13.24
CA LEU A 134 1.40 2.73 -12.67
C LEU A 134 1.97 2.36 -11.30
N VAL A 135 1.17 1.74 -10.42
CA VAL A 135 1.61 1.40 -9.06
C VAL A 135 2.79 0.43 -9.07
N LYS A 136 2.82 -0.52 -10.02
CA LYS A 136 3.95 -1.45 -10.19
C LYS A 136 5.22 -0.71 -10.60
N LYS A 137 5.10 0.27 -11.50
CA LYS A 137 6.25 1.06 -11.97
C LYS A 137 6.80 1.96 -10.87
N LEU A 138 5.92 2.56 -10.07
CA LEU A 138 6.30 3.33 -8.88
C LEU A 138 7.02 2.46 -7.86
N ASP A 139 6.45 1.30 -7.50
CA ASP A 139 7.10 0.33 -6.60
C ASP A 139 8.48 -0.10 -7.13
N ALA A 140 8.58 -0.49 -8.40
CA ALA A 140 9.84 -0.90 -9.00
C ALA A 140 10.90 0.21 -8.96
N ALA A 141 10.52 1.45 -9.26
CA ALA A 141 11.43 2.60 -9.18
C ALA A 141 11.89 2.89 -7.73
N LEU A 142 10.99 2.77 -6.76
CA LEU A 142 11.32 2.92 -5.34
C LEU A 142 12.26 1.81 -4.86
N ARG A 143 12.02 0.55 -5.26
CA ARG A 143 12.94 -0.59 -4.99
C ARG A 143 14.31 -0.38 -5.60
N GLY A 144 14.34 0.04 -6.86
CA GLY A 144 15.57 0.32 -7.61
C GLY A 144 16.34 1.54 -7.11
N GLY A 145 15.69 2.42 -6.33
CA GLY A 145 16.29 3.69 -5.90
C GLY A 145 16.40 4.70 -7.04
N THR A 146 15.57 4.58 -8.07
CA THR A 146 15.54 5.46 -9.25
C THR A 146 14.31 6.36 -9.28
N TYR A 147 13.49 6.33 -8.22
CA TYR A 147 12.31 7.18 -8.11
C TYR A 147 12.70 8.66 -8.15
N THR A 148 12.01 9.41 -9.01
CA THR A 148 11.98 10.88 -9.04
C THR A 148 10.56 11.30 -9.41
N ASP A 149 10.15 12.52 -9.06
CA ASP A 149 8.79 13.00 -9.37
C ASP A 149 8.50 13.08 -10.89
N ALA A 150 9.55 13.04 -11.72
CA ALA A 150 9.41 12.98 -13.18
C ALA A 150 8.69 11.70 -13.66
N ILE A 151 8.70 10.60 -12.88
CA ILE A 151 8.03 9.35 -13.25
C ILE A 151 6.52 9.55 -13.45
N TRP A 152 5.87 10.42 -12.67
CA TRP A 152 4.44 10.69 -12.81
C TRP A 152 4.12 11.22 -14.20
N LYS A 153 4.90 12.20 -14.68
CA LYS A 153 4.73 12.78 -16.00
C LYS A 153 5.15 11.83 -17.11
N ALA A 154 6.22 11.07 -16.92
CA ALA A 154 6.66 10.07 -17.90
C ALA A 154 5.60 8.99 -18.13
N GLU A 155 4.94 8.54 -17.06
CA GLU A 155 3.99 7.42 -17.13
C GLU A 155 2.56 7.84 -17.45
N THR A 156 2.18 9.09 -17.14
CA THR A 156 0.77 9.55 -17.27
C THR A 156 0.59 10.78 -18.17
N GLY A 157 1.68 11.41 -18.59
CA GLY A 157 1.66 12.71 -19.29
C GLY A 157 1.43 13.91 -18.37
N LYS A 158 1.10 13.72 -17.09
CA LYS A 158 0.80 14.77 -16.11
C LYS A 158 1.73 14.71 -14.90
N THR A 159 2.08 15.86 -14.37
CA THR A 159 2.79 15.96 -13.09
C THR A 159 1.90 15.46 -11.94
N LEU A 160 2.51 15.17 -10.78
CA LEU A 160 1.79 14.72 -9.59
C LEU A 160 0.71 15.73 -9.15
N ASP A 161 1.01 17.04 -9.19
CA ASP A 161 0.05 18.09 -8.84
C ASP A 161 -1.09 18.21 -9.85
N GLU A 162 -0.80 18.07 -11.15
CA GLU A 162 -1.84 18.05 -12.19
C GLU A 162 -2.76 16.82 -12.06
N LEU A 163 -2.20 15.66 -11.69
CA LEU A 163 -2.99 14.46 -11.40
C LEU A 163 -3.88 14.66 -10.18
N TRP A 164 -3.35 15.24 -9.10
CA TRP A 164 -4.14 15.50 -7.90
C TRP A 164 -5.26 16.50 -8.15
N LYS A 165 -4.97 17.56 -8.91
CA LYS A 165 -5.99 18.52 -9.34
C LYS A 165 -7.09 17.82 -10.14
N ALA A 166 -6.73 17.01 -11.14
CA ALA A 166 -7.72 16.26 -11.92
C ALA A 166 -8.54 15.29 -11.05
N TYR A 167 -7.91 14.63 -10.08
CA TYR A 167 -8.60 13.79 -9.10
C TYR A 167 -9.59 14.59 -8.25
N SER A 168 -9.21 15.79 -7.80
CA SER A 168 -10.08 16.66 -7.01
C SER A 168 -11.31 17.17 -7.76
N GLU A 169 -11.22 17.29 -9.09
CA GLU A 169 -12.29 17.76 -9.97
C GLU A 169 -13.24 16.61 -10.37
N ASN A 170 -12.73 15.37 -10.45
CA ASN A 170 -13.52 14.19 -10.79
C ASN A 170 -13.06 12.93 -10.01
N PRO A 171 -13.41 12.80 -8.72
CA PRO A 171 -12.87 11.77 -7.83
C PRO A 171 -13.53 10.38 -7.97
N VAL A 172 -14.33 10.13 -9.00
CA VAL A 172 -15.04 8.87 -9.21
C VAL A 172 -14.05 7.72 -9.46
N LEU A 173 -14.10 6.66 -8.65
CA LEU A 173 -13.34 5.42 -8.89
C LEU A 173 -13.94 4.62 -10.03
#